data_AF-A0A345QBN5-F1
#
_entry.id   AF-A0A345QBN5-F1
#
_cell.length_a   1.000
_cell.length_b   1.000
_cell.length_c   1.000
_cell.angle_alpha   90.00
_cell.angle_beta   90.00
_cell.angle_gamma   90.00
#
_symmetry.space_group_name_H-M   'P 1'
#
loop_
_entity.id
_entity.type
_entity.pdbx_description
1 polymer ?
#
loop_
_entity_poly.entity_id
_entity_poly.type
_entity_poly.pdbx_seq_one_letter_code
_entity_poly.pdbx_strand_id
1 'polypeptide(L)'
;MMAFFTLHRDLPREGPGEAADVAWAADVVGLAQNAEMADIACGPGGDIAALLRAAPDGHVTALDKTAHFVDAARAIWADDPRATILRADMARVMNTYDMIWCAGAVYFLGVTEALKTWRKSLKPGGIVVFSEPCWFTDTPCAQSVEAWAEYPAMSDAAGIAARIDAAGFEVVATRKLSDQAWENYYGPLDARIAALRTDADAALTKVLDEAEAEAAAWRAHRDEFGYLLSIARPR
;
A
#
# COMPACT_ATOMS: atom_id res chain seq x y z
N MET A 1 12.62 7.80 -14.67
CA MET A 1 11.22 7.36 -14.87
C MET A 1 11.12 6.07 -15.69
N MET A 2 11.68 5.98 -16.91
CA MET A 2 11.60 4.74 -17.70
C MET A 2 12.32 3.54 -17.05
N ALA A 3 13.53 3.73 -16.50
CA ALA A 3 14.27 2.67 -15.82
C ALA A 3 13.53 2.13 -14.57
N PHE A 4 12.99 3.03 -13.73
CA PHE A 4 12.13 2.68 -12.60
C PHE A 4 10.96 1.77 -13.02
N PHE A 5 10.16 2.20 -14.01
CA PHE A 5 9.05 1.37 -14.52
C PHE A 5 9.49 0.17 -15.37
N THR A 6 10.78 -0.03 -15.61
CA THR A 6 11.29 -1.26 -16.22
C THR A 6 11.50 -2.33 -15.15
N LEU A 7 12.05 -1.93 -14.00
CA LEU A 7 12.15 -2.77 -12.80
C LEU A 7 10.74 -3.11 -12.27
N HIS A 8 9.92 -2.08 -12.03
CA HIS A 8 8.57 -2.19 -11.48
C HIS A 8 7.52 -2.63 -12.51
N ARG A 9 7.89 -3.52 -13.42
CA ARG A 9 6.97 -4.12 -14.38
C ARG A 9 6.92 -5.62 -14.14
N ASP A 10 5.74 -6.19 -14.29
CA ASP A 10 5.45 -7.61 -14.12
C ASP A 10 5.65 -8.13 -12.68
N LEU A 11 5.71 -7.22 -11.70
CA LEU A 11 5.66 -7.59 -10.28
C LEU A 11 4.21 -7.86 -9.87
N PRO A 12 3.97 -8.78 -8.92
CA PRO A 12 2.62 -9.04 -8.42
C PRO A 12 2.09 -7.92 -7.51
N ARG A 13 2.98 -7.06 -6.98
CA ARG A 13 2.69 -5.96 -6.06
C ARG A 13 3.88 -5.00 -5.97
N GLU A 14 3.60 -3.75 -5.58
CA GLU A 14 4.54 -2.61 -5.63
C GLU A 14 4.92 -2.05 -4.25
N GLY A 15 4.66 -2.83 -3.20
CA GLY A 15 5.02 -2.51 -1.81
C GLY A 15 4.63 -3.66 -0.89
N PRO A 16 4.97 -3.65 0.40
CA PRO A 16 4.74 -4.76 1.37
C PRO A 16 3.26 -5.04 1.67
N GLY A 17 2.93 -6.28 2.03
CA GLY A 17 1.55 -6.73 2.31
C GLY A 17 1.26 -8.20 1.97
N GLU A 18 0.17 -8.71 2.51
CA GLU A 18 -0.32 -10.07 2.28
C GLU A 18 -1.85 -10.16 2.42
N ALA A 19 -2.45 -11.23 1.89
CA ALA A 19 -3.89 -11.46 2.02
C ALA A 19 -4.38 -11.51 3.48
N ALA A 20 -3.51 -11.90 4.41
CA ALA A 20 -3.81 -11.91 5.84
C ALA A 20 -3.94 -10.51 6.45
N ASP A 21 -3.42 -9.46 5.81
CA ASP A 21 -3.58 -8.08 6.24
C ASP A 21 -5.00 -7.58 5.93
N VAL A 22 -5.49 -7.87 4.72
CA VAL A 22 -6.87 -7.56 4.32
C VAL A 22 -7.87 -8.34 5.17
N ALA A 23 -7.64 -9.65 5.38
CA ALA A 23 -8.49 -10.47 6.22
C ALA A 23 -8.57 -9.94 7.66
N TRP A 24 -7.41 -9.60 8.25
CA TRP A 24 -7.37 -8.99 9.58
C TRP A 24 -8.17 -7.69 9.66
N ALA A 25 -8.01 -6.79 8.69
CA ALA A 25 -8.72 -5.53 8.70
C ALA A 25 -10.23 -5.71 8.58
N ALA A 26 -10.66 -6.63 7.69
CA ALA A 26 -12.06 -6.97 7.49
C ALA A 26 -12.69 -7.58 8.75
N ASP A 27 -11.98 -8.49 9.43
CA ASP A 27 -12.42 -9.13 10.68
C ASP A 27 -12.56 -8.11 11.82
N VAL A 28 -11.58 -7.22 11.99
CA VAL A 28 -11.59 -6.20 13.07
C VAL A 28 -12.81 -5.29 12.97
N VAL A 29 -13.27 -4.97 11.77
CA VAL A 29 -14.40 -4.07 11.56
C VAL A 29 -15.72 -4.78 11.29
N GLY A 30 -15.71 -6.12 11.21
CA GLY A 30 -16.88 -6.91 10.84
C GLY A 30 -17.42 -6.51 9.47
N LEU A 31 -16.54 -6.45 8.46
CA LEU A 31 -16.89 -5.99 7.12
C LEU A 31 -18.06 -6.79 6.55
N ALA A 32 -19.04 -6.08 5.98
CA ALA A 32 -20.21 -6.72 5.39
C ALA A 32 -19.82 -7.56 4.16
N GLN A 33 -20.48 -8.70 3.97
CA GLN A 33 -20.21 -9.58 2.83
C GLN A 33 -20.49 -8.92 1.48
N ASN A 34 -21.36 -7.91 1.45
CA ASN A 34 -21.72 -7.11 0.28
C ASN A 34 -21.10 -5.70 0.30
N ALA A 35 -19.96 -5.52 0.96
CA ALA A 35 -19.30 -4.22 1.08
C ALA A 35 -18.87 -3.65 -0.29
N GLU A 36 -19.05 -2.34 -0.45
CA GLU A 36 -18.43 -1.55 -1.53
C GLU A 36 -17.05 -1.11 -1.06
N MET A 37 -16.02 -1.54 -1.76
CA MET A 37 -14.63 -1.27 -1.38
C MET A 37 -13.92 -0.48 -2.48
N ALA A 38 -12.99 0.39 -2.09
CA ALA A 38 -12.04 1.01 -3.01
C ALA A 38 -10.62 0.53 -2.69
N ASP A 39 -9.88 0.13 -3.71
CA ASP A 39 -8.43 -0.13 -3.62
C ASP A 39 -7.69 1.04 -4.28
N ILE A 40 -7.12 1.92 -3.46
CA ILE A 40 -6.57 3.22 -3.88
C ILE A 40 -5.07 3.11 -4.05
N ALA A 41 -4.59 3.50 -5.24
CA ALA A 41 -3.22 3.25 -5.70
C ALA A 41 -2.93 1.74 -5.70
N CYS A 42 -3.82 0.98 -6.35
CA CYS A 42 -3.84 -0.48 -6.32
C CYS A 42 -2.62 -1.15 -6.99
N GLY A 43 -1.78 -0.38 -7.70
CA GLY A 43 -0.71 -0.92 -8.53
C GLY A 43 -1.25 -1.99 -9.49
N PRO A 44 -0.56 -3.14 -9.65
CA PRO A 44 -0.99 -4.24 -10.52
C PRO A 44 -2.20 -5.02 -9.98
N GLY A 45 -2.81 -4.60 -8.86
CA GLY A 45 -4.02 -5.20 -8.30
C GLY A 45 -3.78 -6.39 -7.37
N GLY A 46 -2.64 -6.42 -6.67
CA GLY A 46 -2.22 -7.52 -5.81
C GLY A 46 -3.18 -7.84 -4.64
N ASP A 47 -3.93 -6.84 -4.17
CA ASP A 47 -4.83 -6.99 -3.03
C ASP A 47 -6.29 -7.28 -3.42
N ILE A 48 -6.66 -7.11 -4.69
CA ILE A 48 -8.05 -7.26 -5.20
C ILE A 48 -8.62 -8.64 -4.86
N ALA A 49 -7.85 -9.71 -5.04
CA ALA A 49 -8.29 -11.06 -4.71
C ALA A 49 -8.61 -11.22 -3.21
N ALA A 50 -7.84 -10.60 -2.33
CA ALA A 50 -8.05 -10.67 -0.90
C ALA A 50 -9.26 -9.83 -0.47
N LEU A 51 -9.45 -8.65 -1.08
CA LEU A 51 -10.62 -7.80 -0.87
C LEU A 51 -11.91 -8.51 -1.29
N LEU A 52 -11.94 -9.14 -2.47
CA LEU A 52 -13.08 -9.93 -2.95
C LEU A 52 -13.35 -11.18 -2.09
N ARG A 53 -12.35 -11.73 -1.40
CA ARG A 53 -12.57 -12.80 -0.40
C ARG A 53 -13.16 -12.25 0.89
N ALA A 54 -12.79 -11.04 1.31
CA ALA A 54 -13.29 -10.41 2.52
C ALA A 54 -14.77 -9.99 2.39
N ALA A 55 -15.22 -9.63 1.19
CA ALA A 55 -16.62 -9.34 0.89
C ALA A 55 -17.07 -10.09 -0.38
N PRO A 56 -17.49 -11.37 -0.25
CA PRO A 56 -17.74 -12.26 -1.40
C PRO A 56 -18.88 -11.79 -2.32
N ASP A 57 -19.87 -11.08 -1.77
CA ASP A 57 -21.02 -10.48 -2.47
C ASP A 57 -20.80 -8.98 -2.74
N GLY A 58 -19.60 -8.47 -2.46
CA GLY A 58 -19.24 -7.06 -2.57
C GLY A 58 -18.66 -6.70 -3.93
N HIS A 59 -18.13 -5.48 -4.00
CA HIS A 59 -17.48 -4.95 -5.19
C HIS A 59 -16.20 -4.19 -4.82
N VAL A 60 -15.16 -4.34 -5.64
CA VAL A 60 -13.89 -3.60 -5.51
C VAL A 60 -13.75 -2.64 -6.69
N THR A 61 -13.73 -1.33 -6.40
CA THR A 61 -13.26 -0.31 -7.35
C THR A 61 -11.77 -0.06 -7.11
N ALA A 62 -10.91 -0.62 -7.96
CA ALA A 62 -9.47 -0.44 -7.87
C ALA A 62 -9.02 0.71 -8.78
N LEU A 63 -8.17 1.60 -8.28
CA LEU A 63 -7.65 2.71 -9.06
C LEU A 63 -6.15 2.95 -8.90
N ASP A 64 -5.51 3.27 -10.01
CA ASP A 64 -4.11 3.71 -10.06
C ASP A 64 -3.90 4.74 -11.19
N LYS A 65 -2.95 5.65 -11.04
CA LYS A 65 -2.63 6.66 -12.07
C LYS A 65 -1.73 6.10 -13.19
N THR A 66 -1.02 5.03 -12.88
CA THR A 66 0.06 4.44 -13.68
C THR A 66 -0.52 3.46 -14.68
N ALA A 67 -0.38 3.77 -15.98
CA ALA A 67 -1.09 3.03 -17.03
C ALA A 67 -0.76 1.52 -17.07
N HIS A 68 0.52 1.13 -16.96
CA HIS A 68 0.89 -0.27 -17.08
C HIS A 68 0.44 -1.13 -15.87
N PHE A 69 0.33 -0.52 -14.68
CA PHE A 69 -0.28 -1.17 -13.51
C PHE A 69 -1.76 -1.41 -13.73
N VAL A 70 -2.48 -0.40 -14.23
CA VAL A 70 -3.90 -0.53 -14.59
C VAL A 70 -4.10 -1.60 -15.66
N ASP A 71 -3.23 -1.66 -16.67
CA ASP A 71 -3.30 -2.66 -17.73
C ASP A 71 -3.05 -4.08 -17.19
N ALA A 72 -2.08 -4.25 -16.28
CA ALA A 72 -1.81 -5.52 -15.60
C ALA A 72 -3.00 -5.97 -14.74
N ALA A 73 -3.59 -5.06 -13.95
CA ALA A 73 -4.78 -5.35 -13.16
C ALA A 73 -5.98 -5.74 -14.05
N ARG A 74 -6.19 -5.03 -15.15
CA ARG A 74 -7.25 -5.35 -16.13
C ARG A 74 -7.07 -6.71 -16.78
N ALA A 75 -5.83 -7.09 -17.10
CA ALA A 75 -5.55 -8.40 -17.69
C ALA A 75 -6.01 -9.57 -16.79
N ILE A 76 -6.12 -9.36 -15.48
CA ILE A 76 -6.55 -10.37 -14.51
C ILE A 76 -8.04 -10.21 -14.18
N TRP A 77 -8.52 -8.98 -14.00
CA TRP A 77 -9.80 -8.69 -13.34
C TRP A 77 -10.90 -8.15 -14.26
N ALA A 78 -10.63 -7.85 -15.54
CA ALA A 78 -11.62 -7.22 -16.42
C ALA A 78 -12.90 -8.05 -16.62
N ASP A 79 -12.80 -9.39 -16.48
CA ASP A 79 -13.93 -10.30 -16.64
C ASP A 79 -14.63 -10.66 -15.32
N ASP A 80 -14.11 -10.24 -14.14
CA ASP A 80 -14.81 -10.43 -12.86
C ASP A 80 -15.81 -9.27 -12.65
N PRO A 81 -17.14 -9.53 -12.63
CA PRO A 81 -18.14 -8.47 -12.50
C PRO A 81 -18.10 -7.75 -11.14
N ARG A 82 -17.36 -8.26 -10.16
CA ARG A 82 -17.17 -7.65 -8.84
C ARG A 82 -15.96 -6.72 -8.78
N ALA A 83 -15.22 -6.55 -9.87
CA ALA A 83 -14.07 -5.65 -9.93
C ALA A 83 -14.23 -4.59 -11.02
N THR A 84 -13.99 -3.32 -10.66
CA THR A 84 -13.86 -2.22 -11.61
C THR A 84 -12.45 -1.65 -11.53
N ILE A 85 -11.71 -1.64 -12.65
CA ILE A 85 -10.33 -1.12 -12.71
C ILE A 85 -10.26 0.21 -13.45
N LEU A 86 -9.94 1.27 -12.72
CA LEU A 86 -9.91 2.64 -13.21
C LEU A 86 -8.50 3.20 -13.26
N ARG A 87 -8.19 3.92 -14.35
CA ARG A 87 -7.02 4.80 -14.36
C ARG A 87 -7.42 6.15 -13.76
N ALA A 88 -7.07 6.38 -12.50
CA ALA A 88 -7.43 7.60 -11.78
C ALA A 88 -6.38 7.98 -10.74
N ASP A 89 -6.39 9.25 -10.36
CA ASP A 89 -5.52 9.79 -9.32
C ASP A 89 -6.14 9.56 -7.93
N MET A 90 -5.33 9.13 -6.96
CA MET A 90 -5.77 8.91 -5.58
C MET A 90 -6.30 10.17 -4.87
N ALA A 91 -5.99 11.38 -5.36
CA ALA A 91 -6.58 12.63 -4.90
C ALA A 91 -8.05 12.81 -5.33
N ARG A 92 -8.57 11.95 -6.23
CA ARG A 92 -9.90 12.07 -6.83
C ARG A 92 -10.70 10.77 -6.73
N VAL A 93 -10.94 10.33 -5.49
CA VAL A 93 -11.79 9.18 -5.20
C VAL A 93 -13.27 9.58 -5.37
N MET A 94 -13.95 8.92 -6.31
CA MET A 94 -15.38 9.08 -6.57
C MET A 94 -16.19 7.98 -5.89
N ASN A 95 -17.52 8.12 -5.81
CA ASN A 95 -18.45 7.22 -5.10
C ASN A 95 -18.24 7.16 -3.58
N THR A 96 -19.01 6.33 -2.90
CA THR A 96 -18.93 6.11 -1.45
C THR A 96 -18.74 4.64 -1.12
N TYR A 97 -17.81 4.35 -0.20
CA TYR A 97 -17.37 2.99 0.12
C TYR A 97 -17.59 2.68 1.60
N ASP A 98 -17.80 1.40 1.90
CA ASP A 98 -17.75 0.85 3.25
C ASP A 98 -16.29 0.77 3.75
N MET A 99 -15.36 0.49 2.83
CA MET A 99 -13.92 0.46 3.13
C MET A 99 -13.10 1.04 1.98
N ILE A 100 -12.21 1.97 2.29
CA ILE A 100 -11.13 2.41 1.41
C ILE A 100 -9.85 1.70 1.87
N TRP A 101 -9.25 0.88 1.02
CA TRP A 101 -7.96 0.23 1.21
C TRP A 101 -6.87 1.00 0.45
N CYS A 102 -5.72 1.24 1.07
CA CYS A 102 -4.57 1.90 0.45
C CYS A 102 -3.26 1.37 1.04
N ALA A 103 -2.72 0.31 0.45
CA ALA A 103 -1.46 -0.29 0.89
C ALA A 103 -0.26 0.45 0.27
N GLY A 104 0.62 1.00 1.11
CA GLY A 104 1.92 1.49 0.70
C GLY A 104 1.92 2.69 -0.24
N ALA A 105 0.90 3.54 -0.17
CA ALA A 105 0.80 4.71 -1.05
C ALA A 105 0.24 5.98 -0.39
N VAL A 106 -0.34 5.91 0.81
CA VAL A 106 -0.99 7.08 1.45
C VAL A 106 -0.01 8.25 1.64
N TYR A 107 1.28 7.95 1.86
CA TYR A 107 2.34 8.94 2.02
C TYR A 107 2.55 9.86 0.80
N PHE A 108 2.12 9.45 -0.40
CA PHE A 108 2.17 10.33 -1.58
C PHE A 108 1.23 11.54 -1.48
N LEU A 109 0.15 11.43 -0.70
CA LEU A 109 -0.71 12.58 -0.33
C LEU A 109 -0.38 13.11 1.07
N GLY A 110 0.10 12.22 1.95
CA GLY A 110 0.22 12.43 3.39
C GLY A 110 -1.04 11.96 4.12
N VAL A 111 -0.86 11.26 5.25
CA VAL A 111 -1.95 10.63 6.03
C VAL A 111 -3.10 11.59 6.32
N THR A 112 -2.82 12.78 6.88
CA THR A 112 -3.86 13.74 7.24
C THR A 112 -4.65 14.23 6.02
N GLU A 113 -3.95 14.52 4.92
CA GLU A 113 -4.56 15.10 3.73
C GLU A 113 -5.32 14.05 2.91
N ALA A 114 -4.82 12.82 2.85
CA ALA A 114 -5.53 11.69 2.28
C ALA A 114 -6.85 11.44 3.01
N LEU A 115 -6.83 11.32 4.34
CA LEU A 115 -8.03 11.07 5.14
C LEU A 115 -9.09 12.19 5.00
N LYS A 116 -8.66 13.46 5.01
CA LYS A 116 -9.56 14.59 4.74
C LYS A 116 -10.17 14.51 3.34
N THR A 117 -9.35 14.19 2.34
CA THR A 117 -9.77 14.09 0.94
C THR A 117 -10.79 12.97 0.72
N TRP A 118 -10.55 11.82 1.35
CA TRP A 118 -11.37 10.61 1.19
C TRP A 118 -12.60 10.56 2.08
N ARG A 119 -12.70 11.40 3.12
CA ARG A 119 -13.86 11.43 4.04
C ARG A 119 -15.20 11.46 3.31
N LYS A 120 -15.34 12.28 2.27
CA LYS A 120 -16.59 12.42 1.48
C LYS A 120 -16.94 11.18 0.65
N SER A 121 -15.98 10.27 0.48
CA SER A 121 -16.11 9.03 -0.27
C SER A 121 -16.32 7.83 0.67
N LEU A 122 -16.69 8.07 1.92
CA LEU A 122 -17.09 7.04 2.87
C LEU A 122 -18.60 7.03 3.03
N LYS A 123 -19.18 5.84 3.09
CA LYS A 123 -20.55 5.64 3.58
C LYS A 123 -20.62 5.92 5.08
N PRO A 124 -21.82 6.11 5.67
CA PRO A 124 -21.97 6.15 7.12
C PRO A 124 -21.37 4.90 7.77
N GLY A 125 -20.45 5.08 8.72
CA GLY A 125 -19.71 3.99 9.35
C GLY A 125 -18.53 3.43 8.55
N GLY A 126 -18.27 3.96 7.36
CA GLY A 126 -17.16 3.56 6.50
C GLY A 126 -15.80 3.88 7.10
N ILE A 127 -14.79 3.14 6.67
CA ILE A 127 -13.42 3.20 7.20
C ILE A 127 -12.38 3.43 6.10
N VAL A 128 -11.21 3.88 6.51
CA VAL A 128 -9.98 3.87 5.69
C VAL A 128 -8.99 2.93 6.34
N VAL A 129 -8.44 2.00 5.58
CA VAL A 129 -7.35 1.12 5.97
C VAL A 129 -6.15 1.43 5.10
N PHE A 130 -5.01 1.73 5.73
CA PHE A 130 -3.80 2.08 5.00
C PHE A 130 -2.54 1.61 5.71
N SER A 131 -1.48 1.36 4.95
CA SER A 131 -0.14 1.11 5.50
C SER A 131 0.79 2.29 5.25
N GLU A 132 1.60 2.62 6.27
CA GLU A 132 2.47 3.80 6.31
C GLU A 132 3.84 3.42 6.89
N PRO A 133 4.96 3.95 6.37
CA PRO A 133 6.28 3.81 6.99
C PRO A 133 6.28 4.24 8.45
N CYS A 134 6.80 3.37 9.33
CA CYS A 134 6.78 3.53 10.77
C CYS A 134 8.12 3.11 11.40
N TRP A 135 8.62 3.91 12.34
CA TRP A 135 9.65 3.51 13.30
C TRP A 135 9.03 2.62 14.38
N PHE A 136 9.71 1.52 14.69
CA PHE A 136 9.36 0.58 15.77
C PHE A 136 10.36 0.62 16.93
N THR A 137 11.27 1.58 16.90
CA THR A 137 12.26 1.88 17.95
C THR A 137 12.39 3.39 18.12
N ASP A 138 12.66 3.83 19.35
CA ASP A 138 12.91 5.25 19.67
C ASP A 138 14.33 5.69 19.27
N THR A 139 15.22 4.73 19.03
CA THR A 139 16.64 4.98 18.73
C THR A 139 17.06 4.22 17.46
N PRO A 140 16.54 4.59 16.28
CA PRO A 140 16.96 3.95 15.04
C PRO A 140 18.45 4.21 14.79
N CYS A 141 19.15 3.22 14.26
CA CYS A 141 20.55 3.38 13.92
C CYS A 141 20.73 4.32 12.72
N ALA A 142 21.94 4.86 12.54
CA ALA A 142 22.23 5.79 11.45
C ALA A 142 21.93 5.20 10.06
N GLN A 143 22.13 3.89 9.88
CA GLN A 143 21.85 3.21 8.60
C GLN A 143 20.35 3.17 8.30
N SER A 144 19.52 2.88 9.31
CA SER A 144 18.06 2.93 9.17
C SER A 144 17.58 4.33 8.84
N VAL A 145 18.10 5.35 9.54
CA VAL A 145 17.75 6.76 9.29
C VAL A 145 18.12 7.17 7.86
N GLU A 146 19.30 6.79 7.38
CA GLU A 146 19.75 7.06 6.02
C GLU A 146 18.86 6.37 4.97
N ALA A 147 18.47 5.12 5.22
CA ALA A 147 17.60 4.36 4.31
C ALA A 147 16.22 5.02 4.10
N TRP A 148 15.77 5.86 5.04
CA TRP A 148 14.52 6.60 4.96
C TRP A 148 14.71 8.12 4.81
N ALA A 149 15.91 8.58 4.43
CA ALA A 149 16.21 10.01 4.29
C ALA A 149 15.30 10.73 3.26
N GLU A 150 14.83 10.01 2.24
CA GLU A 150 13.90 10.53 1.23
C GLU A 150 12.44 10.67 1.73
N TYR A 151 12.13 10.10 2.90
CA TYR A 151 10.83 10.23 3.55
C TYR A 151 10.96 10.79 4.99
N PRO A 152 11.34 12.07 5.15
CA PRO A 152 11.60 12.68 6.46
C PRO A 152 10.34 12.82 7.34
N ALA A 153 9.15 12.58 6.78
CA ALA A 153 7.88 12.57 7.51
C ALA A 153 7.63 11.25 8.27
N MET A 154 8.49 10.25 8.12
CA MET A 154 8.40 8.99 8.84
C MET A 154 8.46 9.23 10.36
N SER A 155 7.51 8.63 11.07
CA SER A 155 7.35 8.75 12.51
C SER A 155 7.13 7.37 13.14
N ASP A 156 6.92 7.33 14.44
CA ASP A 156 6.42 6.14 15.14
C ASP A 156 4.88 6.02 15.02
N ALA A 157 4.33 5.00 15.69
CA ALA A 157 2.89 4.75 15.73
C ALA A 157 2.09 5.92 16.37
N ALA A 158 2.67 6.61 17.36
CA ALA A 158 2.03 7.75 18.00
C ALA A 158 1.93 8.95 17.04
N GLY A 159 2.99 9.21 16.25
CA GLY A 159 2.98 10.23 15.20
C GLY A 159 1.98 9.92 14.08
N ILE A 160 1.83 8.65 13.69
CA ILE A 160 0.79 8.23 12.73
C ILE A 160 -0.60 8.47 13.33
N ALA A 161 -0.84 8.06 14.58
CA ALA A 161 -2.11 8.28 15.27
C ALA A 161 -2.46 9.77 15.41
N ALA A 162 -1.48 10.64 15.67
CA ALA A 162 -1.68 12.08 15.71
C ALA A 162 -2.08 12.67 14.34
N ARG A 163 -1.52 12.16 13.24
CA ARG A 163 -1.92 12.55 11.87
C ARG A 163 -3.34 12.10 11.52
N ILE A 164 -3.75 10.93 12.00
CA ILE A 164 -5.12 10.41 11.89
C ILE A 164 -6.09 11.30 12.70
N ASP A 165 -5.74 11.61 13.95
CA ASP A 165 -6.54 12.49 14.82
C ASP A 165 -6.72 13.89 14.23
N ALA A 166 -5.65 14.48 13.68
CA ALA A 166 -5.68 15.78 13.02
C ALA A 166 -6.58 15.81 11.76
N ALA A 167 -6.89 14.65 11.17
CA ALA A 167 -7.88 14.55 10.10
C ALA A 167 -9.33 14.43 10.63
N GLY A 168 -9.53 14.36 11.96
CA GLY A 168 -10.81 14.11 12.60
C GLY A 168 -11.25 12.64 12.55
N PHE A 169 -10.29 11.72 12.48
CA PHE A 169 -10.53 10.28 12.50
C PHE A 169 -10.07 9.71 13.85
N GLU A 170 -10.65 8.60 14.27
CA GLU A 170 -10.13 7.76 15.35
C GLU A 170 -9.33 6.59 14.77
N VAL A 171 -8.36 6.11 15.54
CA VAL A 171 -7.66 4.85 15.26
C VAL A 171 -8.48 3.71 15.85
N VAL A 172 -8.99 2.82 15.00
CA VAL A 172 -9.77 1.64 15.42
C VAL A 172 -8.82 0.52 15.86
N ALA A 173 -7.80 0.24 15.05
CA ALA A 173 -6.77 -0.74 15.33
C ALA A 173 -5.53 -0.47 14.48
N THR A 174 -4.39 -1.03 14.91
CA THR A 174 -3.15 -1.03 14.12
C THR A 174 -2.48 -2.39 14.19
N ARG A 175 -1.64 -2.69 13.19
CA ARG A 175 -0.83 -3.90 13.11
C ARG A 175 0.46 -3.62 12.35
N LYS A 176 1.61 -4.09 12.87
CA LYS A 176 2.87 -4.13 12.11
C LYS A 176 2.74 -5.18 11.00
N LEU A 177 3.07 -4.81 9.76
CA LEU A 177 3.14 -5.78 8.65
C LEU A 177 4.24 -6.81 8.95
N SER A 178 3.96 -8.07 8.64
CA SER A 178 4.85 -9.19 8.94
C SER A 178 6.10 -9.17 8.06
N ASP A 179 7.15 -9.88 8.47
CA ASP A 179 8.33 -10.10 7.61
C ASP A 179 7.93 -10.78 6.29
N GLN A 180 6.94 -11.67 6.31
CA GLN A 180 6.42 -12.32 5.11
C GLN A 180 5.75 -11.32 4.16
N ALA A 181 5.03 -10.34 4.68
CA ALA A 181 4.41 -9.28 3.88
C ALA A 181 5.46 -8.46 3.10
N TRP A 182 6.62 -8.23 3.69
CA TRP A 182 7.76 -7.58 3.04
C TRP A 182 8.47 -8.49 2.04
N GLU A 183 8.70 -9.76 2.39
CA GLU A 183 9.31 -10.71 1.44
C GLU A 183 8.40 -11.04 0.25
N ASN A 184 7.08 -10.91 0.40
CA ASN A 184 6.14 -10.97 -0.74
C ASN A 184 6.37 -9.84 -1.75
N TYR A 185 7.04 -8.75 -1.36
CA TYR A 185 7.46 -7.67 -2.24
C TYR A 185 8.91 -7.85 -2.69
N TYR A 186 9.85 -8.00 -1.76
CA TYR A 186 11.28 -8.07 -2.10
C TYR A 186 11.69 -9.37 -2.81
N GLY A 187 11.08 -10.52 -2.50
CA GLY A 187 11.40 -11.78 -3.18
C GLY A 187 11.17 -11.70 -4.71
N PRO A 188 9.98 -11.32 -5.18
CA PRO A 188 9.73 -11.06 -6.60
C PRO A 188 10.61 -9.95 -7.19
N LEU A 189 10.87 -8.88 -6.42
CA LEU A 189 11.73 -7.78 -6.85
C LEU A 189 13.17 -8.26 -7.09
N ASP A 190 13.75 -9.05 -6.18
CA ASP A 190 15.10 -9.62 -6.32
C ASP A 190 15.21 -10.50 -7.57
N ALA A 191 14.20 -11.33 -7.83
CA ALA A 191 14.16 -12.16 -9.05
C ALA A 191 14.09 -11.29 -10.30
N ARG A 192 13.33 -10.20 -10.27
CA ARG A 192 13.24 -9.23 -11.37
C ARG A 192 14.55 -8.48 -11.59
N ILE A 193 15.24 -8.09 -10.53
CA ILE A 193 16.56 -7.46 -10.60
C ILE A 193 17.56 -8.41 -11.25
N ALA A 194 17.63 -9.66 -10.79
CA ALA A 194 18.52 -10.68 -11.35
C ALA A 194 18.27 -10.89 -12.86
N ALA A 195 17.00 -10.91 -13.28
CA ALA A 195 16.62 -11.09 -14.69
C ALA A 195 16.99 -9.89 -15.58
N LEU A 196 16.99 -8.67 -15.04
CA LEU A 196 17.31 -7.45 -15.79
C LEU A 196 18.80 -7.09 -15.78
N ARG A 197 19.57 -7.63 -14.84
CA ARG A 197 20.94 -7.20 -14.58
C ARG A 197 21.87 -7.33 -15.78
N THR A 198 21.78 -8.44 -16.51
CA THR A 198 22.72 -8.77 -17.60
C THR A 198 22.67 -7.75 -18.74
N ASP A 199 21.49 -7.21 -19.04
CA ASP A 199 21.27 -6.32 -20.18
C ASP A 199 21.03 -4.85 -19.76
N ALA A 200 21.30 -4.53 -18.48
CA ALA A 200 21.05 -3.21 -17.93
C ALA A 200 22.00 -2.14 -18.49
N ASP A 201 21.44 -1.05 -18.99
CA ASP A 201 22.21 0.18 -19.22
C ASP A 201 22.54 0.89 -17.90
N ALA A 202 23.39 1.92 -17.94
CA ALA A 202 23.83 2.61 -16.72
C ALA A 202 22.67 3.21 -15.90
N ALA A 203 21.58 3.62 -16.55
CA ALA A 203 20.43 4.19 -15.84
C ALA A 203 19.62 3.09 -15.15
N LEU A 204 19.43 1.93 -15.80
CA LEU A 204 18.79 0.78 -15.20
C LEU A 204 19.66 0.17 -14.09
N THR A 205 20.98 0.02 -14.29
CA THR A 205 21.91 -0.47 -13.25
C THR A 205 21.77 0.33 -11.96
N LYS A 206 21.72 1.66 -12.04
CA LYS A 206 21.54 2.52 -10.84
C LYS A 206 20.25 2.19 -10.08
N VAL A 207 19.14 2.04 -10.81
CA VAL A 207 17.83 1.69 -10.21
C VAL A 207 17.87 0.30 -9.58
N LEU A 208 18.53 -0.67 -10.24
CA LEU A 208 18.67 -2.02 -9.70
C LEU A 208 19.50 -2.01 -8.41
N ASP A 209 20.61 -1.27 -8.38
CA ASP A 209 21.48 -1.15 -7.20
C ASP A 209 20.76 -0.47 -6.03
N GLU A 210 19.99 0.58 -6.30
CA GLU A 210 19.16 1.27 -5.30
C GLU A 210 18.11 0.32 -4.68
N ALA A 211 17.40 -0.44 -5.51
CA ALA A 211 16.38 -1.40 -5.05
C ALA A 211 16.98 -2.55 -4.23
N GLU A 212 18.16 -3.08 -4.62
CA GLU A 212 18.86 -4.07 -3.81
C GLU A 212 19.33 -3.51 -2.47
N ALA A 213 19.83 -2.27 -2.46
CA ALA A 213 20.25 -1.60 -1.24
C ALA A 213 19.06 -1.38 -0.29
N GLU A 214 17.89 -1.00 -0.81
CA GLU A 214 16.64 -0.87 -0.05
C GLU A 214 16.23 -2.22 0.57
N ALA A 215 16.19 -3.29 -0.23
CA ALA A 215 15.85 -4.63 0.24
C ALA A 215 16.84 -5.14 1.30
N ALA A 216 18.14 -4.91 1.10
CA ALA A 216 19.18 -5.29 2.05
C ALA A 216 19.09 -4.49 3.36
N ALA A 217 18.84 -3.18 3.28
CA ALA A 217 18.67 -2.32 4.45
C ALA A 217 17.46 -2.75 5.28
N TRP A 218 16.32 -3.02 4.64
CA TRP A 218 15.17 -3.57 5.33
C TRP A 218 15.49 -4.92 5.98
N ARG A 219 16.07 -5.89 5.26
CA ARG A 219 16.41 -7.21 5.83
C ARG A 219 17.34 -7.12 7.03
N ALA A 220 18.30 -6.18 7.02
CA ALA A 220 19.26 -5.96 8.10
C ALA A 220 18.64 -5.26 9.33
N HIS A 221 17.62 -4.42 9.14
CA HIS A 221 17.10 -3.52 10.17
C HIS A 221 15.57 -3.59 10.36
N ARG A 222 14.90 -4.64 9.89
CA ARG A 222 13.43 -4.84 9.95
C ARG A 222 12.81 -4.86 11.36
N ASP A 223 13.64 -4.94 12.39
CA ASP A 223 13.22 -4.77 13.77
C ASP A 223 13.04 -3.29 14.15
N GLU A 224 13.77 -2.38 13.51
CA GLU A 224 13.73 -0.93 13.78
C GLU A 224 12.64 -0.21 13.00
N PHE A 225 12.28 -0.69 11.81
CA PHE A 225 11.29 -0.03 10.95
C PHE A 225 10.51 -1.00 10.08
N GLY A 226 9.41 -0.50 9.53
CA GLY A 226 8.61 -1.19 8.54
C GLY A 226 7.31 -0.44 8.31
N TYR A 227 6.23 -1.15 7.99
CA TYR A 227 4.93 -0.54 7.72
C TYR A 227 3.97 -0.83 8.86
N LEU A 228 3.27 0.21 9.32
CA LEU A 228 2.16 0.09 10.25
C LEU A 228 0.85 0.18 9.46
N LEU A 229 0.11 -0.93 9.43
CA LEU A 229 -1.25 -0.97 8.94
C LEU A 229 -2.18 -0.34 9.98
N SER A 230 -2.99 0.62 9.56
CA SER A 230 -3.88 1.39 10.42
C SER A 230 -5.30 1.37 9.89
N ILE A 231 -6.27 1.13 10.77
CA ILE A 231 -7.70 1.28 10.49
C ILE A 231 -8.15 2.59 11.12
N ALA A 232 -8.62 3.51 10.27
CA ALA A 232 -9.11 4.82 10.66
C ALA A 232 -10.62 4.95 10.38
N ARG A 233 -11.37 5.49 11.33
CA ARG A 233 -12.81 5.77 11.18
C ARG A 233 -13.09 7.26 11.41
N PRO A 234 -13.93 7.93 10.60
CA PRO A 234 -14.36 9.29 10.91
C PRO A 234 -15.02 9.38 12.28
N ARG A 235 -14.73 10.44 13.04
CA ARG A 235 -15.51 10.82 14.23
C ARG A 235 -16.89 11.36 13.87
#